data_AF-A0A285R3M9-F1
#
_entry.id   AF-A0A285R3M9-F1
#
_cell.length_a   1.000
_cell.length_b   1.000
_cell.length_c   1.000
_cell.angle_alpha   90.00
_cell.angle_beta   90.00
_cell.angle_gamma   90.00
#
_symmetry.space_group_name_H-M   'P 1'
#
loop_
_entity.id
_entity.type
_entity.pdbx_description
1 polymer ?
#
loop_
_entity_poly.entity_id
_entity_poly.type
_entity_poly.pdbx_seq_one_letter_code
_entity_poly.pdbx_strand_id
1 'polypeptide(L)'
;MSTTTAIPGPAKAADDAVRPSKESVLEPKLIPSLGRARAFTARIDQRSHDDPGVRAALRRGVGKDLDAVPFMHRFVASWLTDDQTRSRDIQRAFYTVASLIAAQRRDQYAAAKAATAKKEQQPKDEAEQPPTDAQPEGTEATEPPTAKRVPPRSLGHAFADGVLKGGQGGGLREASAETRLNLLTRQSVDGLHRHLPGAVRQLRGCDVEIDWAQLLIDLCHWRRRSGTVKRIWLQDYHRTLQKDGERRARENDDDQADADGTDGTDSPSPEA
;
A
#
# COMPACT_ATOMS: atom_id res chain seq x y z
N MET A 1 -27.82 17.69 -70.41
CA MET A 1 -27.75 18.26 -69.05
C MET A 1 -27.49 17.08 -68.12
N SER A 2 -26.24 16.60 -68.01
CA SER A 2 -25.15 17.14 -67.17
C SER A 2 -25.60 17.10 -65.70
N THR A 3 -24.98 16.37 -64.77
CA THR A 3 -23.52 16.34 -64.51
C THR A 3 -23.12 15.12 -63.67
N THR A 4 -21.94 14.61 -64.02
CA THR A 4 -21.06 13.71 -63.25
C THR A 4 -20.31 14.51 -62.17
N THR A 5 -19.96 13.93 -61.01
CA THR A 5 -18.85 14.33 -60.08
C THR A 5 -18.84 13.31 -58.93
N ALA A 6 -17.98 12.28 -58.93
CA ALA A 6 -16.55 12.25 -58.61
C ALA A 6 -16.23 12.35 -57.09
N ILE A 7 -15.80 11.20 -56.55
CA ILE A 7 -15.05 11.06 -55.29
C ILE A 7 -13.61 11.55 -55.54
N PRO A 8 -12.97 12.20 -54.55
CA PRO A 8 -11.58 11.86 -54.27
C PRO A 8 -11.25 11.77 -52.76
N GLY A 9 -10.56 10.67 -52.40
CA GLY A 9 -9.31 10.64 -51.63
C GLY A 9 -9.25 11.15 -50.18
N PRO A 10 -8.72 10.36 -49.21
CA PRO A 10 -8.45 10.82 -47.85
C PRO A 10 -7.20 11.71 -47.80
N ALA A 11 -7.33 12.86 -47.14
CA ALA A 11 -6.24 13.79 -46.92
C ALA A 11 -5.19 13.24 -45.92
N LYS A 12 -3.95 13.51 -46.31
CA LYS A 12 -2.66 13.10 -45.77
C LYS A 12 -2.41 13.58 -44.33
N ALA A 13 -1.67 12.75 -43.59
CA ALA A 13 -1.14 12.99 -42.27
C ALA A 13 -0.48 14.38 -42.12
N ALA A 14 -0.92 15.13 -41.11
CA ALA A 14 -0.13 16.21 -40.51
C ALA A 14 0.53 15.63 -39.25
N ASP A 15 1.81 15.35 -39.41
CA ASP A 15 2.80 15.08 -38.38
C ASP A 15 2.90 16.33 -37.50
N ASP A 16 2.20 16.33 -36.35
CA ASP A 16 2.37 17.38 -35.34
C ASP A 16 3.48 16.92 -34.39
N ALA A 17 4.71 17.27 -34.80
CA ALA A 17 5.91 17.12 -34.01
C ALA A 17 5.75 17.86 -32.68
N VAL A 18 5.43 17.11 -31.64
CA VAL A 18 5.40 17.57 -30.25
C VAL A 18 6.76 18.15 -29.88
N ARG A 19 6.84 19.47 -29.94
CA ARG A 19 7.95 20.28 -29.45
C ARG A 19 8.01 20.09 -27.93
N PRO A 20 9.08 19.56 -27.32
CA PRO A 20 9.15 19.44 -25.87
C PRO A 20 9.30 20.83 -25.27
N SER A 21 8.20 21.35 -24.71
CA SER A 21 8.15 22.61 -23.98
C SER A 21 9.14 22.61 -22.82
N LYS A 22 9.80 23.76 -22.64
CA LYS A 22 10.81 24.10 -21.61
C LYS A 22 10.33 23.96 -20.14
N GLU A 23 9.16 23.40 -19.90
CA GLU A 23 8.59 23.17 -18.56
C GLU A 23 9.32 22.05 -17.79
N SER A 24 10.09 21.20 -18.47
CA SER A 24 10.75 20.02 -17.88
C SER A 24 11.86 20.32 -16.86
N VAL A 25 12.33 21.57 -16.76
CA VAL A 25 13.56 21.91 -16.02
C VAL A 25 13.30 22.40 -14.58
N LEU A 26 12.04 22.76 -14.22
CA LEU A 26 11.67 23.22 -12.86
C LEU A 26 10.83 22.19 -12.06
N GLU A 27 10.71 20.96 -12.58
CA GLU A 27 9.69 19.98 -12.21
C GLU A 27 9.99 18.98 -11.04
N PRO A 28 11.07 19.04 -10.23
CA PRO A 28 11.25 18.07 -9.15
C PRO A 28 10.49 18.39 -7.84
N LYS A 29 9.87 19.58 -7.69
CA LYS A 29 9.30 20.01 -6.39
C LYS A 29 7.84 19.62 -6.13
N LEU A 30 7.11 19.18 -7.16
CA LEU A 30 5.69 18.85 -7.00
C LEU A 30 5.47 17.55 -6.22
N ILE A 31 6.38 16.58 -6.35
CA ILE A 31 6.20 15.26 -5.76
C ILE A 31 6.91 15.22 -4.40
N PRO A 32 6.24 14.82 -3.32
CA PRO A 32 6.87 14.71 -2.02
C PRO A 32 7.95 13.61 -2.04
N SER A 33 9.06 13.86 -1.34
CA SER A 33 10.02 12.79 -1.05
C SER A 33 9.37 11.72 -0.16
N LEU A 34 9.88 10.48 -0.22
CA LEU A 34 9.39 9.38 0.63
C LEU A 34 9.45 9.72 2.13
N GLY A 35 10.47 10.46 2.56
CA GLY A 35 10.56 10.95 3.95
C GLY A 35 9.41 11.89 4.31
N ARG A 36 9.08 12.86 3.44
CA ARG A 36 7.95 13.79 3.66
C ARG A 36 6.61 13.06 3.62
N ALA A 37 6.44 12.11 2.70
CA ALA A 37 5.25 11.28 2.60
C ALA A 37 5.05 10.45 3.89
N ARG A 38 6.11 9.81 4.40
CA ARG A 38 6.08 9.06 5.68
C ARG A 38 5.74 9.97 6.86
N ALA A 39 6.34 11.16 6.95
CA ALA A 39 6.03 12.13 8.00
C ALA A 39 4.55 12.55 7.97
N PHE A 40 4.01 12.82 6.78
CA PHE A 40 2.60 13.14 6.59
C PHE A 40 1.69 11.99 7.04
N THR A 41 1.91 10.77 6.54
CA THR A 41 1.05 9.63 6.86
C THR A 41 1.12 9.28 8.34
N ALA A 42 2.31 9.32 8.95
CA ALA A 42 2.49 9.11 10.39
C ALA A 42 1.76 10.17 11.22
N ARG A 43 1.79 11.44 10.80
CA ARG A 43 1.08 12.51 11.51
C ARG A 43 -0.44 12.34 11.42
N ILE A 44 -0.97 12.00 10.26
CA ILE A 44 -2.41 11.76 10.08
C ILE A 44 -2.86 10.54 10.88
N ASP A 45 -2.03 9.50 10.90
CA ASP A 45 -2.27 8.28 11.65
C ASP A 45 -2.31 8.55 13.17
N GLN A 46 -1.31 9.28 13.69
CA GLN A 46 -1.27 9.74 15.08
C GLN A 46 -2.50 10.60 15.44
N ARG A 47 -2.84 11.61 14.64
CA ARG A 47 -4.01 12.45 14.93
C ARG A 47 -5.33 11.69 14.86
N SER A 48 -5.42 10.69 13.99
CA SER A 48 -6.60 9.81 13.90
C SER A 48 -6.71 8.84 15.08
N HIS A 49 -5.60 8.56 15.75
CA HIS A 49 -5.55 7.83 17.01
C HIS A 49 -6.01 8.71 18.18
N ASP A 50 -5.46 9.92 18.28
CA ASP A 50 -5.66 10.80 19.43
C ASP A 50 -7.07 11.42 19.50
N ASP A 51 -7.68 11.76 18.35
CA ASP A 51 -9.00 12.39 18.30
C ASP A 51 -9.98 11.61 17.39
N PRO A 52 -10.99 10.94 17.98
CA PRO A 52 -12.05 10.25 17.23
C PRO A 52 -12.85 11.15 16.28
N GLY A 53 -12.99 12.44 16.59
CA GLY A 53 -13.66 13.45 15.78
C GLY A 53 -12.87 13.81 14.51
N VAL A 54 -11.55 13.95 14.62
CA VAL A 54 -10.65 14.13 13.46
C VAL A 54 -10.78 12.93 12.52
N ARG A 55 -10.72 11.72 13.07
CA ARG A 55 -10.89 10.49 12.30
C ARG A 55 -12.26 10.42 11.62
N ALA A 56 -13.34 10.73 12.33
CA ALA A 56 -14.69 10.73 11.78
C ALA A 56 -14.84 11.73 10.63
N ALA A 57 -14.21 12.91 10.75
CA ALA A 57 -14.16 13.89 9.68
C ALA A 57 -13.41 13.33 8.47
N LEU A 58 -12.14 12.94 8.61
CA LEU A 58 -11.31 12.42 7.51
C LEU A 58 -11.97 11.22 6.79
N ARG A 59 -12.59 10.31 7.53
CA ARG A 59 -13.30 9.15 6.96
C ARG A 59 -14.47 9.55 6.06
N ARG A 60 -15.17 10.65 6.33
CA ARG A 60 -16.26 11.13 5.47
C ARG A 60 -15.78 11.57 4.08
N GLY A 61 -14.46 11.73 3.89
CA GLY A 61 -13.85 12.06 2.61
C GLY A 61 -13.54 10.86 1.70
N VAL A 62 -13.72 9.61 2.15
CA VAL A 62 -13.41 8.43 1.34
C VAL A 62 -14.26 8.41 0.07
N GLY A 63 -13.60 8.38 -1.10
CA GLY A 63 -14.24 8.33 -2.41
C GLY A 63 -14.90 9.65 -2.85
N LYS A 64 -14.71 10.74 -2.10
CA LYS A 64 -15.21 12.07 -2.46
C LYS A 64 -14.17 12.86 -3.26
N ASP A 65 -14.67 13.81 -4.04
CA ASP A 65 -13.84 14.77 -4.74
C ASP A 65 -13.36 15.91 -3.81
N LEU A 66 -12.32 16.64 -4.21
CA LEU A 66 -11.65 17.65 -3.40
C LEU A 66 -12.61 18.77 -2.96
N ASP A 67 -13.53 19.16 -3.84
CA ASP A 67 -14.50 20.23 -3.60
C ASP A 67 -15.58 19.83 -2.58
N ALA A 68 -15.75 18.52 -2.33
CA ALA A 68 -16.76 17.98 -1.42
C ALA A 68 -16.23 17.74 0.02
N VAL A 69 -14.98 18.12 0.30
CA VAL A 69 -14.31 17.84 1.59
C VAL A 69 -13.67 19.07 2.28
N PRO A 70 -14.41 20.20 2.43
CA PRO A 70 -13.85 21.41 3.03
C PRO A 70 -13.39 21.25 4.48
N PHE A 71 -14.04 20.35 5.23
CA PHE A 71 -13.71 20.03 6.63
C PHE A 71 -12.33 19.36 6.81
N MET A 72 -11.72 18.84 5.73
CA MET A 72 -10.40 18.21 5.75
C MET A 72 -9.26 19.20 5.55
N HIS A 73 -9.54 20.38 4.98
CA HIS A 73 -8.51 21.38 4.67
C HIS A 73 -7.65 21.71 5.88
N ARG A 74 -8.25 21.85 7.08
CA ARG A 74 -7.53 22.12 8.33
C ARG A 74 -6.46 21.10 8.72
N PHE A 75 -6.50 19.87 8.19
CA PHE A 75 -5.54 18.81 8.53
C PHE A 75 -4.52 18.59 7.41
N VAL A 76 -4.95 18.72 6.16
CA VAL A 76 -4.15 18.33 5.00
C VAL A 76 -3.48 19.55 4.34
N ALA A 77 -4.14 20.72 4.32
CA ALA A 77 -3.65 21.88 3.57
C ALA A 77 -2.27 22.36 4.03
N SER A 78 -1.96 22.29 5.33
CA SER A 78 -0.64 22.70 5.86
C SER A 78 0.53 21.83 5.40
N TRP A 79 0.25 20.64 4.88
CA TRP A 79 1.28 19.72 4.36
C TRP A 79 1.59 19.94 2.88
N LEU A 80 0.72 20.65 2.17
CA LEU A 80 0.91 20.98 0.77
C LEU A 80 1.75 22.25 0.64
N THR A 81 2.69 22.22 -0.30
CA THR A 81 3.38 23.44 -0.75
C THR A 81 2.47 24.24 -1.69
N ASP A 82 2.80 25.51 -1.93
CA ASP A 82 2.03 26.37 -2.84
C ASP A 82 1.90 25.76 -4.25
N ASP A 83 2.98 25.17 -4.76
CA ASP A 83 2.98 24.47 -6.06
C ASP A 83 2.08 23.22 -6.05
N GLN A 84 2.08 22.47 -4.96
CA GLN A 84 1.21 21.29 -4.81
C GLN A 84 -0.26 21.67 -4.70
N THR A 85 -0.55 22.82 -4.08
CA THR A 85 -1.91 23.39 -3.99
C THR A 85 -2.43 23.84 -5.35
N ARG A 86 -1.58 24.10 -6.35
CA ARG A 86 -2.05 24.38 -7.72
C ARG A 86 -2.43 23.12 -8.50
N SER A 87 -1.94 21.95 -8.07
CA SER A 87 -2.16 20.68 -8.76
C SER A 87 -3.30 19.87 -8.13
N ARG A 88 -4.49 19.92 -8.73
CA ARG A 88 -5.69 19.21 -8.25
C ARG A 88 -5.47 17.71 -8.01
N ASP A 89 -4.69 17.04 -8.85
CA ASP A 89 -4.42 15.60 -8.72
C ASP A 89 -3.53 15.27 -7.52
N ILE A 90 -2.52 16.11 -7.26
CA ILE A 90 -1.65 15.94 -6.08
C ILE A 90 -2.46 16.20 -4.83
N GLN A 91 -3.24 17.28 -4.79
CA GLN A 91 -4.17 17.51 -3.69
C GLN A 91 -5.05 16.28 -3.46
N ARG A 92 -5.70 15.78 -4.51
CA ARG A 92 -6.58 14.63 -4.40
C ARG A 92 -5.86 13.39 -3.87
N ALA A 93 -4.60 13.15 -4.23
CA ALA A 93 -3.78 12.07 -3.67
C ALA A 93 -3.61 12.20 -2.15
N PHE A 94 -3.23 13.38 -1.65
CA PHE A 94 -3.08 13.63 -0.21
C PHE A 94 -4.40 13.42 0.56
N TYR A 95 -5.51 13.95 0.05
CA TYR A 95 -6.82 13.83 0.69
C TYR A 95 -7.34 12.39 0.64
N THR A 96 -7.10 11.67 -0.46
CA THR A 96 -7.47 10.26 -0.59
C THR A 96 -6.72 9.42 0.42
N VAL A 97 -5.40 9.55 0.50
CA VAL A 97 -4.59 8.77 1.45
C VAL A 97 -4.97 9.09 2.89
N ALA A 98 -5.16 10.37 3.25
CA ALA A 98 -5.63 10.75 4.58
C ALA A 98 -6.98 10.12 4.94
N SER A 99 -7.91 10.08 3.97
CA SER A 99 -9.22 9.45 4.15
C SER A 99 -9.11 7.94 4.33
N LEU A 100 -8.23 7.28 3.58
CA LEU A 100 -8.00 5.83 3.64
C LEU A 100 -7.36 5.39 4.96
N ILE A 101 -6.36 6.12 5.44
CA ILE A 101 -5.74 5.90 6.76
C ILE A 101 -6.79 6.00 7.86
N ALA A 102 -7.62 7.07 7.84
CA ALA A 102 -8.67 7.26 8.82
C ALA A 102 -9.78 6.20 8.75
N ALA A 103 -10.00 5.59 7.59
CA ALA A 103 -10.97 4.52 7.40
C ALA A 103 -10.48 3.15 7.91
N GLN A 104 -9.18 2.86 7.77
CA GLN A 104 -8.56 1.58 8.15
C GLN A 104 -8.75 1.22 9.63
N ARG A 105 -8.54 2.18 10.53
CA ARG A 105 -8.45 1.88 11.96
C ARG A 105 -9.76 1.40 12.60
N ARG A 106 -10.94 1.60 11.99
CA ARG A 106 -12.18 1.00 12.50
C ARG A 106 -12.14 -0.52 12.43
N ASP A 107 -11.61 -1.09 11.34
CA ASP A 107 -11.60 -2.54 11.15
C ASP A 107 -10.62 -3.18 12.14
N GLN A 108 -9.46 -2.54 12.37
CA GLN A 108 -8.49 -2.97 13.39
C GLN A 108 -9.01 -2.79 14.82
N TYR A 109 -9.63 -1.65 15.17
CA TYR A 109 -10.18 -1.43 16.51
C TYR A 109 -11.46 -2.23 16.77
N ALA A 110 -12.30 -2.47 15.76
CA ALA A 110 -13.46 -3.34 15.90
C ALA A 110 -13.04 -4.80 16.04
N ALA A 111 -12.03 -5.25 15.28
CA ALA A 111 -11.44 -6.58 15.44
C ALA A 111 -10.74 -6.72 16.80
N ALA A 112 -9.97 -5.73 17.24
CA ALA A 112 -9.33 -5.72 18.55
C ALA A 112 -10.38 -5.70 19.67
N LYS A 113 -11.43 -4.86 19.58
CA LYS A 113 -12.53 -4.83 20.54
C LYS A 113 -13.30 -6.15 20.58
N ALA A 114 -13.55 -6.79 19.44
CA ALA A 114 -14.19 -8.11 19.37
C ALA A 114 -13.29 -9.21 19.95
N ALA A 115 -11.97 -9.12 19.77
CA ALA A 115 -10.99 -10.02 20.36
C ALA A 115 -10.88 -9.83 21.89
N THR A 116 -10.92 -8.59 22.38
CA THR A 116 -10.95 -8.28 23.83
C THR A 116 -12.25 -8.77 24.47
N ALA A 117 -13.41 -8.56 23.84
CA ALA A 117 -14.70 -9.07 24.33
C ALA A 117 -14.76 -10.61 24.35
N LYS A 118 -14.05 -11.30 23.42
CA LYS A 118 -13.86 -12.76 23.48
C LYS A 118 -12.92 -13.20 24.59
N LYS A 119 -11.95 -12.37 24.97
CA LYS A 119 -10.95 -12.65 26.01
C LYS A 119 -11.50 -12.42 27.42
N GLU A 120 -12.49 -11.53 27.57
CA GLU A 120 -13.21 -11.25 28.83
C GLU A 120 -14.26 -12.32 29.20
N GLN A 121 -14.58 -13.26 28.30
CA GLN A 121 -15.48 -14.39 28.57
C GLN A 121 -14.75 -15.66 29.08
N GLN A 122 -13.44 -15.57 29.34
CA GLN A 122 -12.67 -16.59 30.05
C GLN A 122 -12.50 -16.19 31.52
N PRO A 123 -12.92 -17.02 32.50
CA PRO A 123 -12.70 -16.71 33.90
C PRO A 123 -11.21 -16.76 34.21
N LYS A 124 -10.67 -15.65 34.73
CA LYS A 124 -9.33 -15.54 35.29
C LYS A 124 -9.43 -15.65 36.81
N ASP A 125 -9.01 -16.80 37.34
CA ASP A 125 -8.59 -16.91 38.73
C ASP A 125 -7.25 -16.20 38.94
N GLU A 126 -7.11 -15.64 40.13
CA GLU A 126 -6.10 -14.71 40.62
C GLU A 126 -4.69 -15.31 40.73
N ALA A 127 -3.67 -14.47 40.51
CA ALA A 127 -2.60 -14.24 41.48
C ALA A 127 -1.83 -12.95 41.10
N GLU A 128 -1.90 -12.01 42.02
CA GLU A 128 -1.27 -10.69 42.02
C GLU A 128 0.03 -10.73 42.83
N GLN A 129 1.00 -9.87 42.45
CA GLN A 129 1.97 -9.09 43.26
C GLN A 129 3.35 -8.95 42.56
N PRO A 130 4.16 -7.90 42.86
CA PRO A 130 3.92 -6.46 42.69
C PRO A 130 5.17 -5.77 42.04
N PRO A 131 5.22 -4.42 41.86
CA PRO A 131 6.19 -3.76 40.99
C PRO A 131 7.50 -3.41 41.72
N THR A 132 8.63 -3.46 41.00
CA THR A 132 9.92 -2.93 41.46
C THR A 132 10.29 -1.71 40.62
N ASP A 133 10.52 -0.60 41.33
CA ASP A 133 11.01 0.69 40.84
C ASP A 133 12.31 0.57 40.03
N ALA A 134 12.37 1.30 38.91
CA ALA A 134 13.55 2.08 38.50
C ALA A 134 13.27 2.87 37.21
N GLN A 135 13.22 4.20 37.34
CA GLN A 135 13.58 5.18 36.32
C GLN A 135 14.36 6.31 37.02
N PRO A 136 15.11 7.17 36.32
CA PRO A 136 15.67 7.08 34.96
C PRO A 136 17.20 7.41 35.00
N GLU A 137 17.81 7.68 33.85
CA GLU A 137 19.00 8.53 33.59
C GLU A 137 19.95 7.83 32.60
N GLY A 138 20.27 8.53 31.51
CA GLY A 138 21.20 8.06 30.49
C GLY A 138 20.88 8.54 29.09
N THR A 139 20.84 9.85 28.91
CA THR A 139 20.75 10.51 27.61
C THR A 139 22.10 10.35 26.90
N GLU A 140 22.24 9.34 26.04
CA GLU A 140 23.31 9.32 25.04
C GLU A 140 22.69 9.19 23.65
N ALA A 141 22.90 10.25 22.87
CA ALA A 141 22.56 10.36 21.46
C ALA A 141 23.33 9.29 20.68
N THR A 142 22.74 8.11 20.57
CA THR A 142 23.16 7.08 19.63
C THR A 142 22.55 7.44 18.28
N GLU A 143 23.38 7.98 17.39
CA GLU A 143 23.05 8.09 15.98
C GLU A 143 22.47 6.74 15.50
N PRO A 144 21.26 6.71 14.90
CA PRO A 144 20.63 5.44 14.61
C PRO A 144 21.51 4.67 13.61
N PRO A 145 21.82 3.39 13.90
CA PRO A 145 22.55 2.53 12.98
C PRO A 145 21.81 2.54 11.64
N THR A 146 22.55 2.48 10.54
CA THR A 146 22.06 2.47 9.16
C THR A 146 21.02 1.36 8.98
N ALA A 147 19.78 1.65 9.39
CA ALA A 147 18.68 0.73 9.36
C ALA A 147 18.55 0.29 7.92
N LYS A 148 18.81 -1.01 7.66
CA LYS A 148 18.66 -1.62 6.34
C LYS A 148 17.38 -1.05 5.74
N ARG A 149 17.51 -0.15 4.76
CA ARG A 149 16.38 0.59 4.22
C ARG A 149 15.45 -0.43 3.61
N VAL A 150 14.40 -0.81 4.35
CA VAL A 150 13.37 -1.70 3.83
C VAL A 150 12.86 -1.02 2.55
N PRO A 151 12.97 -1.68 1.39
CA PRO A 151 12.55 -1.09 0.15
C PRO A 151 11.06 -0.70 0.27
N PRO A 152 10.66 0.44 -0.30
CA PRO A 152 9.27 0.87 -0.23
C PRO A 152 8.37 -0.22 -0.81
N ARG A 153 7.26 -0.50 -0.12
CA ARG A 153 6.34 -1.57 -0.53
C ARG A 153 5.27 -0.98 -1.41
N SER A 154 5.27 -1.31 -2.70
CA SER A 154 4.22 -0.88 -3.61
C SER A 154 2.89 -1.59 -3.32
N LEU A 155 1.79 -1.08 -3.91
CA LEU A 155 0.49 -1.73 -3.77
C LEU A 155 0.49 -3.16 -4.33
N GLY A 156 1.30 -3.42 -5.36
CA GLY A 156 1.49 -4.77 -5.92
C GLY A 156 2.06 -5.77 -4.90
N HIS A 157 3.05 -5.34 -4.13
CA HIS A 157 3.60 -6.15 -3.03
C HIS A 157 2.54 -6.46 -1.96
N ALA A 158 1.71 -5.48 -1.60
CA ALA A 158 0.61 -5.71 -0.65
C ALA A 158 -0.41 -6.74 -1.18
N PHE A 159 -0.74 -6.71 -2.48
CA PHE A 159 -1.60 -7.76 -3.07
C PHE A 159 -0.94 -9.14 -3.01
N ALA A 160 0.36 -9.24 -3.28
CA ALA A 160 1.09 -10.49 -3.17
C ALA A 160 1.11 -11.00 -1.71
N ASP A 161 1.42 -10.16 -0.74
CA ASP A 161 1.36 -10.50 0.69
C ASP A 161 -0.03 -11.05 1.09
N GLY A 162 -1.09 -10.45 0.55
CA GLY A 162 -2.46 -10.94 0.75
C GLY A 162 -2.69 -12.34 0.19
N VAL A 163 -2.13 -12.66 -0.98
CA VAL A 163 -2.19 -13.99 -1.59
C VAL A 163 -1.37 -15.01 -0.80
N LEU A 164 -0.18 -14.63 -0.34
CA LEU A 164 0.70 -15.49 0.45
C LEU A 164 0.05 -15.87 1.80
N LYS A 165 -0.62 -14.91 2.46
CA LYS A 165 -1.47 -15.19 3.63
C LYS A 165 -2.67 -16.09 3.31
N GLY A 166 -3.10 -16.14 2.04
CA GLY A 166 -4.20 -16.97 1.53
C GLY A 166 -3.99 -18.46 1.69
N GLY A 167 -2.73 -18.91 1.61
CA GLY A 167 -2.36 -20.31 1.84
C GLY A 167 -2.64 -20.81 3.26
N GLN A 168 -2.83 -19.90 4.22
CA GLN A 168 -3.10 -20.22 5.64
C GLN A 168 -4.57 -20.03 6.05
N GLY A 169 -5.50 -19.95 5.08
CA GLY A 169 -6.94 -20.03 5.35
C GLY A 169 -7.68 -18.70 5.57
N GLY A 170 -7.02 -17.55 5.42
CA GLY A 170 -7.64 -16.22 5.63
C GLY A 170 -7.28 -15.11 4.63
N GLY A 171 -6.42 -15.37 3.66
CA GLY A 171 -5.95 -14.37 2.68
C GLY A 171 -6.68 -14.37 1.33
N LEU A 172 -6.11 -13.65 0.37
CA LEU A 172 -6.70 -13.41 -0.93
C LEU A 172 -6.46 -14.56 -1.90
N ARG A 173 -7.47 -14.91 -2.69
CA ARG A 173 -7.29 -15.80 -3.84
C ARG A 173 -6.44 -15.10 -4.90
N GLU A 174 -5.44 -15.79 -5.43
CA GLU A 174 -4.51 -15.25 -6.43
C GLU A 174 -5.23 -14.63 -7.64
N ALA A 175 -6.13 -15.38 -8.29
CA ALA A 175 -6.90 -14.89 -9.43
C ALA A 175 -7.75 -13.64 -9.10
N SER A 176 -8.25 -13.53 -7.87
CA SER A 176 -9.01 -12.35 -7.41
C SER A 176 -8.12 -11.15 -7.14
N ALA A 177 -6.93 -11.37 -6.57
CA ALA A 177 -5.91 -10.36 -6.34
C ALA A 177 -5.43 -9.77 -7.67
N GLU A 178 -5.05 -10.64 -8.61
CA GLU A 178 -4.57 -10.26 -9.93
C GLU A 178 -5.65 -9.51 -10.72
N THR A 179 -6.87 -10.02 -10.76
CA THR A 179 -7.99 -9.34 -11.45
C THR A 179 -8.21 -7.93 -10.92
N ARG A 180 -8.15 -7.76 -9.59
CA ARG A 180 -8.33 -6.44 -8.97
C ARG A 180 -7.16 -5.51 -9.24
N LEU A 181 -5.93 -6.02 -9.16
CA LEU A 181 -4.73 -5.24 -9.48
C LEU A 181 -4.76 -4.78 -10.94
N ASN A 182 -5.08 -5.69 -11.88
CA ASN A 182 -5.24 -5.38 -13.30
C ASN A 182 -6.39 -4.40 -13.57
N LEU A 183 -7.48 -4.46 -12.79
CA LEU A 183 -8.54 -3.46 -12.88
C LEU A 183 -8.01 -2.07 -12.52
N LEU A 184 -7.28 -1.93 -11.40
CA LEU A 184 -6.71 -0.65 -10.95
C LEU A 184 -5.72 -0.08 -11.96
N THR A 185 -4.85 -0.91 -12.55
CA THR A 185 -3.88 -0.46 -13.55
C THR A 185 -4.53 0.04 -14.84
N ARG A 186 -5.76 -0.36 -15.14
CA ARG A 186 -6.50 0.13 -16.31
C ARG A 186 -7.26 1.43 -16.08
N GLN A 187 -7.37 1.92 -14.84
CA GLN A 187 -8.17 3.10 -14.54
C GLN A 187 -7.47 4.42 -14.88
N SER A 188 -8.28 5.42 -15.22
CA SER A 188 -7.89 6.84 -15.20
C SER A 188 -7.62 7.32 -13.77
N VAL A 189 -7.13 8.55 -13.60
CA VAL A 189 -6.94 9.15 -12.27
C VAL A 189 -8.26 9.10 -11.48
N ASP A 190 -9.38 9.55 -12.06
CA ASP A 190 -10.70 9.50 -11.43
C ASP A 190 -11.16 8.09 -11.07
N GLY A 191 -11.02 7.15 -12.02
CA GLY A 191 -11.36 5.75 -11.78
C GLY A 191 -10.53 5.16 -10.65
N LEU A 192 -9.24 5.48 -10.58
CA LEU A 192 -8.36 5.00 -9.52
C LEU A 192 -8.83 5.49 -8.15
N HIS A 193 -9.10 6.79 -7.98
CA HIS A 193 -9.58 7.33 -6.70
C HIS A 193 -10.95 6.75 -6.29
N ARG A 194 -11.78 6.36 -7.27
CA ARG A 194 -13.08 5.68 -7.03
C ARG A 194 -12.92 4.21 -6.62
N HIS A 195 -12.02 3.47 -7.26
CA HIS A 195 -11.86 2.02 -7.07
C HIS A 195 -10.87 1.65 -5.95
N LEU A 196 -9.92 2.53 -5.63
CA LEU A 196 -8.90 2.33 -4.61
C LEU A 196 -9.48 2.02 -3.22
N PRO A 197 -10.53 2.69 -2.71
CA PRO A 197 -11.08 2.38 -1.38
C PRO A 197 -11.57 0.93 -1.25
N GLY A 198 -12.16 0.38 -2.31
CA GLY A 198 -12.63 -1.01 -2.32
C GLY A 198 -11.48 -2.02 -2.32
N ALA A 199 -10.41 -1.73 -3.05
CA ALA A 199 -9.19 -2.53 -3.04
C ALA A 199 -8.49 -2.53 -1.69
N VAL A 200 -8.32 -1.35 -1.10
CA VAL A 200 -7.72 -1.17 0.23
C VAL A 200 -8.52 -1.90 1.30
N ARG A 201 -9.85 -1.79 1.29
CA ARG A 201 -10.70 -2.51 2.25
C ARG A 201 -10.51 -4.02 2.17
N GLN A 202 -10.40 -4.57 0.95
CA GLN A 202 -10.17 -6.00 0.76
C GLN A 202 -8.81 -6.44 1.31
N LEU A 203 -7.73 -5.72 0.97
CA LEU A 203 -6.39 -5.99 1.49
C LEU A 203 -6.36 -5.96 3.03
N ARG A 204 -7.04 -4.98 3.62
CA ARG A 204 -7.16 -4.84 5.07
C ARG A 204 -8.00 -5.94 5.71
N GLY A 205 -9.03 -6.46 5.02
CA GLY A 205 -9.79 -7.62 5.49
C GLY A 205 -8.96 -8.89 5.61
N CYS A 206 -7.90 -9.02 4.81
CA CYS A 206 -6.90 -10.08 4.90
C CYS A 206 -5.69 -9.72 5.79
N ASP A 207 -5.83 -8.67 6.60
CA ASP A 207 -4.81 -8.13 7.48
C ASP A 207 -3.46 -7.81 6.80
N VAL A 208 -3.50 -7.32 5.57
CA VAL A 208 -2.29 -6.88 4.85
C VAL A 208 -1.93 -5.45 5.24
N GLU A 209 -0.66 -5.22 5.57
CA GLU A 209 -0.13 -3.87 5.79
C GLU A 209 0.13 -3.14 4.47
N ILE A 210 -0.27 -1.87 4.41
CA ILE A 210 -0.14 -1.03 3.22
C ILE A 210 0.84 0.09 3.54
N ASP A 211 1.88 0.27 2.72
CA ASP A 211 2.77 1.43 2.82
C ASP A 211 2.05 2.66 2.23
N TRP A 212 1.42 3.42 3.12
CA TRP A 212 0.68 4.63 2.78
C TRP A 212 1.54 5.71 2.13
N ALA A 213 2.83 5.77 2.47
CA ALA A 213 3.74 6.77 1.94
C ALA A 213 4.10 6.46 0.49
N GLN A 214 4.38 5.18 0.18
CA GLN A 214 4.59 4.76 -1.20
C GLN A 214 3.32 4.92 -2.03
N LEU A 215 2.15 4.55 -1.49
CA LEU A 215 0.88 4.75 -2.18
C LEU A 215 0.61 6.23 -2.50
N LEU A 216 0.92 7.14 -1.57
CA LEU A 216 0.79 8.58 -1.82
C LEU A 216 1.66 9.04 -3.00
N ILE A 217 2.91 8.59 -3.05
CA ILE A 217 3.84 8.91 -4.14
C ILE A 217 3.33 8.36 -5.47
N ASP A 218 2.84 7.12 -5.48
CA ASP A 218 2.30 6.48 -6.68
C ASP A 218 1.09 7.23 -7.22
N LEU A 219 0.19 7.68 -6.34
CA LEU A 219 -0.97 8.49 -6.72
C LEU A 219 -0.57 9.87 -7.26
N CYS A 220 0.42 10.53 -6.65
CA CYS A 220 0.95 11.81 -7.16
C CYS A 220 1.57 11.66 -8.56
N HIS A 221 2.19 10.52 -8.84
CA HIS A 221 2.77 10.21 -10.14
C HIS A 221 1.74 9.75 -11.19
N TRP A 222 0.52 9.36 -10.78
CA TRP A 222 -0.40 8.64 -11.67
C TRP A 222 -0.72 9.43 -12.94
N ARG A 223 -1.04 10.73 -12.86
CA ARG A 223 -1.37 11.54 -14.05
C ARG A 223 -0.25 11.57 -15.09
N ARG A 224 1.01 11.68 -14.65
CA ARG A 224 2.17 11.90 -15.54
C ARG A 224 2.94 10.61 -15.89
N ARG A 225 2.93 9.62 -14.99
CA ARG A 225 3.76 8.40 -15.08
C ARG A 225 2.98 7.14 -14.74
N SER A 226 1.67 7.09 -15.04
CA SER A 226 0.86 5.90 -14.77
C SER A 226 1.46 4.63 -15.38
N GLY A 227 2.03 4.68 -16.59
CA GLY A 227 2.70 3.52 -17.20
C GLY A 227 3.82 2.93 -16.35
N THR A 228 4.63 3.79 -15.71
CA THR A 228 5.72 3.37 -14.80
C THR A 228 5.16 2.81 -13.50
N VAL A 229 4.18 3.48 -12.89
CA VAL A 229 3.57 3.02 -11.63
C VAL A 229 2.89 1.66 -11.81
N LYS A 230 2.12 1.49 -12.89
CA LYS A 230 1.48 0.21 -13.25
C LYS A 230 2.51 -0.91 -13.41
N ARG A 231 3.61 -0.62 -14.10
CA ARG A 231 4.70 -1.58 -14.29
C ARG A 231 5.32 -1.99 -12.96
N ILE A 232 5.63 -1.04 -12.09
CA ILE A 232 6.19 -1.31 -10.77
C ILE A 232 5.23 -2.17 -9.95
N TRP A 233 3.94 -1.81 -9.91
CA TRP A 233 2.95 -2.60 -9.17
C TRP A 233 2.84 -4.04 -9.68
N LEU A 234 2.76 -4.26 -10.99
CA LEU A 234 2.68 -5.61 -11.55
C LEU A 234 3.98 -6.40 -11.36
N GLN A 235 5.13 -5.75 -11.54
CA GLN A 235 6.43 -6.39 -11.33
C GLN A 235 6.64 -6.80 -9.87
N ASP A 236 6.32 -5.92 -8.92
CA ASP A 236 6.46 -6.22 -7.50
C ASP A 236 5.50 -7.33 -7.05
N TYR A 237 4.29 -7.37 -7.61
CA TYR A 237 3.33 -8.46 -7.38
C TYR A 237 3.93 -9.81 -7.80
N HIS A 238 4.33 -9.95 -9.07
CA HIS A 238 4.87 -11.22 -9.57
C HIS A 238 6.21 -11.58 -8.94
N ARG A 239 7.10 -10.60 -8.72
CA ARG A 239 8.40 -10.82 -8.07
C ARG A 239 8.23 -11.35 -6.65
N THR A 240 7.24 -10.86 -5.91
CA THR A 240 6.99 -11.31 -4.53
C THR A 240 6.48 -12.75 -4.51
N LEU A 241 5.54 -13.10 -5.41
CA LEU A 241 5.03 -14.47 -5.51
C LEU A 241 6.10 -15.48 -5.96
N GLN A 242 6.90 -15.12 -6.97
CA GLN A 242 8.00 -15.97 -7.45
C GLN A 242 9.02 -16.24 -6.35
N LYS A 243 9.43 -15.19 -5.64
CA LYS A 243 10.41 -15.31 -4.54
C LYS A 243 9.90 -16.20 -3.40
N ASP A 244 8.61 -16.15 -3.09
CA ASP A 244 8.02 -17.02 -2.07
C ASP A 244 7.96 -18.49 -2.55
N GLY A 245 7.60 -18.72 -3.82
CA GLY A 245 7.65 -20.04 -4.42
C GLY A 245 9.06 -20.65 -4.41
N GLU A 246 10.07 -19.87 -4.79
CA GLU A 246 11.49 -20.27 -4.71
C GLU A 246 11.93 -20.57 -3.27
N ARG A 247 11.48 -19.77 -2.30
CA ARG A 247 11.78 -19.98 -0.87
C ARG A 247 11.20 -21.31 -0.39
N ARG A 248 9.93 -21.61 -0.70
CA ARG A 248 9.28 -22.87 -0.31
C ARG A 248 9.92 -24.09 -0.97
N ALA A 249 10.32 -23.98 -2.23
CA ALA A 249 11.02 -25.06 -2.92
C ALA A 249 12.35 -25.40 -2.21
N ARG A 250 13.14 -24.39 -1.84
CA ARG A 250 14.39 -24.58 -1.07
C ARG A 250 14.15 -25.21 0.29
N GLU A 251 13.14 -24.74 1.02
CA GLU A 251 12.79 -25.28 2.35
C GLU A 251 12.40 -26.76 2.25
N ASN A 252 11.61 -27.14 1.24
CA ASN A 252 11.26 -28.55 1.01
C ASN A 252 12.45 -29.42 0.62
N ASP A 253 13.39 -28.90 -0.18
CA ASP A 253 14.61 -29.63 -0.57
C ASP A 253 15.52 -29.86 0.64
N ASP A 254 15.66 -28.86 1.53
CA ASP A 254 16.42 -28.96 2.78
C ASP A 254 15.77 -29.99 3.74
N ASP A 255 14.45 -29.92 3.94
CA ASP A 255 13.70 -30.88 4.79
C ASP A 255 13.81 -32.33 4.27
N GLN A 256 13.83 -32.53 2.95
CA GLN A 256 13.98 -33.85 2.33
C GLN A 256 15.41 -34.39 2.45
N ALA A 257 16.42 -33.53 2.42
CA ALA A 257 17.83 -33.91 2.62
C ALA A 257 18.12 -34.29 4.08
N ASP A 258 17.51 -33.60 5.05
CA ASP A 258 17.62 -33.95 6.48
C ASP A 258 16.89 -35.28 6.80
N ALA A 259 15.79 -35.59 6.12
CA ALA A 259 15.07 -36.86 6.28
C ALA A 259 15.87 -38.07 5.77
N ASP A 260 16.50 -37.96 4.60
CA ASP A 260 17.29 -39.05 3.98
C ASP A 260 18.62 -39.33 4.73
N GLY A 261 19.15 -38.34 5.45
CA GLY A 261 20.37 -38.46 6.26
C GLY A 261 20.22 -39.22 7.58
N THR A 262 18.99 -39.54 8.03
CA THR A 262 18.74 -40.17 9.35
C THR A 262 18.49 -41.68 9.32
N ASP A 263 18.36 -42.31 8.14
CA ASP A 263 18.08 -43.76 8.01
C ASP A 263 19.35 -44.62 7.78
N GLY A 264 20.54 -44.02 7.86
CA GLY A 264 21.82 -44.66 7.49
C GLY A 264 22.61 -45.36 8.61
N THR A 265 22.14 -45.36 9.86
CA THR A 265 22.90 -45.93 11.00
C THR A 265 21.99 -46.59 12.04
N ASP A 266 21.44 -47.77 11.71
CA ASP A 266 21.53 -48.93 12.61
C ASP A 266 21.06 -50.22 11.88
N SER A 267 22.00 -50.96 11.33
CA SER A 267 21.80 -52.39 11.03
C SER A 267 22.99 -53.14 11.60
N PRO A 268 22.91 -53.65 12.85
CA PRO A 268 23.85 -54.66 13.28
C PRO A 268 23.50 -55.97 12.57
N SER A 269 24.45 -56.45 11.77
CA SER A 269 24.46 -57.77 11.12
C SER A 269 24.01 -58.89 12.06
N PRO A 270 23.27 -59.89 11.56
CA PRO A 270 23.13 -61.15 12.25
C PRO A 270 24.37 -62.00 11.98
N GLU A 271 25.12 -62.38 13.01
CA GLU A 271 26.18 -63.38 12.86
C GLU A 271 26.17 -64.39 14.02
N ALA A 272 26.10 -65.66 13.60
CA ALA A 272 26.41 -66.93 14.26
C ALA A 272 25.50 -67.44 15.40
#